data_AF-A0A376DDH6-F1
#
_entry.id   AF-A0A376DDH6-F1
#
_cell.length_a   1.000
_cell.length_b   1.000
_cell.length_c   1.000
_cell.angle_alpha   90.00
_cell.angle_beta   90.00
_cell.angle_gamma   90.00
#
_symmetry.space_group_name_H-M   'P 1'
#
loop_
_entity.id
_entity.type
_entity.pdbx_description
1 polymer ?
#
loop_
_entity_poly.entity_id
_entity_poly.type
_entity_poly.pdbx_seq_one_letter_code
_entity_poly.pdbx_strand_id
1 'polypeptide(L)' 'MEKLRVGIVFGGKSAEHEVSLQSAKNIVDAIDKSRFDVVLLALINKGNGTSAMPTIIC' A
#
# COMPACT_ATOMS: atom_id res chain seq x y z
N MET A 1 -11.83 22.22 -4.50
CA MET A 1 -11.61 21.46 -3.26
C MET A 1 -10.45 20.53 -3.54
N GLU A 2 -9.34 20.65 -2.80
CA GLU A 2 -8.20 19.76 -3.01
C GLU A 2 -8.53 18.36 -2.50
N LYS A 3 -8.19 17.34 -3.27
CA LYS A 3 -8.35 15.95 -2.84
C LYS A 3 -7.37 15.66 -1.72
N LEU A 4 -7.83 14.96 -0.69
CA LEU A 4 -6.97 14.58 0.42
C LEU A 4 -6.08 13.42 -0.02
N ARG A 5 -4.76 13.56 0.15
CA ARG A 5 -3.80 12.50 -0.17
C ARG A 5 -3.80 11.42 0.91
N VAL A 6 -3.97 10.18 0.50
CA VAL A 6 -4.00 9.01 1.39
C VAL A 6 -2.94 8.02 0.95
N GLY A 7 -1.95 7.76 1.81
CA GLY A 7 -0.95 6.73 1.61
C GLY A 7 -1.39 5.40 2.23
N ILE A 8 -1.54 4.35 1.43
CA ILE A 8 -1.86 2.99 1.90
C ILE A 8 -0.58 2.18 1.89
N VAL A 9 -0.09 1.80 3.07
CA VAL A 9 1.11 0.97 3.24
C VAL A 9 0.70 -0.49 3.44
N PHE A 10 1.26 -1.41 2.66
CA PHE A 10 0.93 -2.83 2.72
C PHE A 10 2.09 -3.73 2.31
N GLY A 11 2.00 -5.03 2.62
CA GLY A 11 3.04 -6.03 2.38
C GLY A 11 3.85 -6.32 3.65
N GLY A 12 5.18 -6.48 3.50
CA GLY A 12 6.08 -6.85 4.60
C GLY A 12 6.38 -8.35 4.66
N LYS A 13 7.35 -8.72 5.51
CA LYS A 13 7.87 -10.08 5.67
C LYS A 13 7.08 -10.83 6.75
N SER A 14 5.86 -11.24 6.44
CA SER A 14 5.01 -12.09 7.28
C SER A 14 4.32 -13.16 6.46
N ALA A 15 3.88 -14.25 7.12
CA ALA A 15 2.96 -15.22 6.50
C ALA A 15 1.63 -14.57 6.06
N GLU A 16 1.31 -13.40 6.62
CA GLU A 16 0.14 -12.58 6.30
C GLU A 16 0.36 -11.65 5.08
N HIS A 17 1.44 -11.83 4.33
CA HIS A 17 1.76 -10.99 3.17
C HIS A 17 0.59 -10.92 2.16
N GLU A 18 -0.02 -12.06 1.84
CA GLU A 18 -1.19 -12.12 0.95
C GLU A 18 -2.43 -11.45 1.55
N VAL A 19 -2.60 -11.53 2.87
CA VAL A 19 -3.72 -10.88 3.57
C VAL A 19 -3.57 -9.36 3.50
N SER A 20 -2.36 -8.83 3.72
CA SER A 20 -2.07 -7.39 3.62
C SER A 20 -2.33 -6.84 2.21
N LEU A 21 -1.95 -7.59 1.17
CA LEU A 21 -2.24 -7.27 -0.23
C LEU A 21 -3.75 -7.21 -0.50
N GLN A 22 -4.50 -8.21 -0.04
CA GLN A 22 -5.93 -8.28 -0.25
C GLN A 22 -6.67 -7.15 0.50
N SER A 23 -6.24 -6.83 1.72
CA SER A 23 -6.76 -5.69 2.49
C SER A 23 -6.50 -4.36 1.78
N ALA A 24 -5.29 -4.13 1.26
CA ALA A 24 -4.98 -2.92 0.52
C ALA A 24 -5.84 -2.76 -0.73
N LYS A 25 -6.03 -3.86 -1.49
CA LYS A 25 -6.92 -3.87 -2.66
C LYS A 25 -8.35 -3.50 -2.30
N ASN A 26 -8.90 -4.11 -1.25
CA ASN A 26 -10.26 -3.82 -0.79
C ASN A 26 -10.45 -2.34 -0.40
N ILE A 27 -9.44 -1.73 0.24
CA ILE A 27 -9.47 -0.31 0.61
C ILE A 27 -9.45 0.58 -0.63
N VAL A 28 -8.58 0.29 -1.61
CA VAL A 28 -8.48 1.04 -2.87
C VAL A 28 -9.76 0.95 -3.71
N ASP A 29 -10.44 -0.19 -3.66
CA ASP A 29 -11.71 -0.40 -4.36
C ASP A 29 -12.87 0.31 -3.67
N ALA A 30 -12.86 0.41 -2.34
CA ALA A 30 -13.93 1.02 -1.56
C ALA A 30 -13.76 2.55 -1.35
N ILE A 31 -12.55 3.09 -1.50
CA ILE A 31 -12.28 4.51 -1.24
C ILE A 31 -12.85 5.43 -2.32
N ASP A 32 -13.41 6.55 -1.90
CA ASP A 32 -13.98 7.56 -2.79
C ASP A 32 -12.89 8.36 -3.54
N LYS A 33 -12.59 7.94 -4.77
CA LYS A 33 -11.59 8.57 -5.67
C LYS A 33 -11.96 10.00 -6.10
N SER A 34 -13.19 10.45 -5.86
CA SER A 34 -13.58 11.85 -6.07
C SER A 34 -13.03 12.76 -4.97
N ARG A 35 -12.85 12.21 -3.75
CA ARG A 35 -12.39 12.92 -2.56
C ARG A 35 -10.93 12.67 -2.21
N PHE A 36 -10.39 11.51 -2.57
CA PHE A 36 -9.06 11.08 -2.17
C PHE A 36 -8.12 10.85 -3.36
N ASP A 37 -6.86 11.22 -3.18
CA ASP A 37 -5.74 10.91 -4.06
C ASP A 37 -4.90 9.81 -3.39
N VAL A 38 -4.96 8.59 -3.92
CA VAL A 38 -4.47 7.39 -3.23
C VAL A 38 -3.09 7.02 -3.72
N VAL A 39 -2.14 6.88 -2.80
CA VAL A 39 -0.77 6.44 -3.07
C VAL A 39 -0.55 5.10 -2.42
N LEU A 40 -0.13 4.10 -3.20
CA LEU A 40 0.15 2.76 -2.71
C LEU A 40 1.64 2.61 -2.37
N LEU A 41 1.93 2.15 -1.16
CA LEU A 41 3.27 1.96 -0.62
C LEU A 41 3.47 0.49 -0.28
N ALA A 42 4.04 -0.26 -1.21
CA ALA A 42 4.30 -1.68 -1.02
C ALA A 42 5.66 -1.91 -0.33
N LEU A 43 5.67 -2.65 0.78
CA LEU A 43 6.88 -3.15 1.42
C LEU A 43 7.31 -4.45 0.74
N ILE A 44 8.20 -4.32 -0.24
CA ILE A 44 8.76 -5.45 -1.00
C ILE A 44 10.11 -5.81 -0.39
N ASN A 45 10.29 -7.09 -0.05
CA ASN A 45 11.59 -7.59 0.39
C ASN A 45 12.47 -7.89 -0.84
N LYS A 46 13.35 -6.96 -1.21
CA LYS A 46 14.44 -7.20 -2.17
C LYS A 46 15.63 -7.79 -1.40
N GLY A 47 15.66 -9.10 -1.22
CA GLY A 47 16.86 -9.90 -0.92
C GLY A 47 17.82 -9.46 0.20
N ASN A 48 17.94 -10.29 1.23
CA ASN A 48 19.07 -10.45 2.18
C ASN A 48 19.43 -9.30 3.15
N GLY A 49 18.81 -8.12 3.05
CA GLY A 49 18.96 -7.05 4.04
C GLY A 49 17.68 -6.85 4.86
N THR A 50 17.82 -6.55 6.15
CA THR A 50 16.72 -6.21 7.09
C THR A 50 15.97 -4.90 6.73
N SER A 51 16.24 -4.32 5.57
CA SER A 51 15.72 -3.05 5.08
C SER A 51 14.59 -3.28 4.07
N ALA A 52 13.34 -3.32 4.56
CA ALA A 52 12.17 -3.22 3.70
C ALA A 52 12.10 -1.81 3.11
N MET A 53 12.25 -1.68 1.79
CA MET A 53 12.12 -0.39 1.11
C MET A 53 10.66 -0.20 0.66
N PRO A 54 10.00 0.90 1.07
CA PRO A 54 8.67 1.22 0.54
C PRO A 54 8.80 1.56 -0.94
N THR A 55 8.20 0.72 -1.79
CA THR A 55 8.08 0.97 -3.22
C THR A 55 6.76 1.69 -3.44
N ILE A 56 6.84 2.91 -3.98
CA ILE A 56 5.66 3.65 -4.43
C ILE A 56 5.15 2.99 -5.70
N ILE A 57 3.91 2.52 -5.66
CA ILE A 57 3.17 2.06 -6.82
C ILE A 57 2.22 3.21 -7.17
N CYS A 58 2.61 4.01 -8.16
CA CYS A 58 1.79 5.10 -8.72
C CYS A 58 0.82 4.55 -9.77
#